data_AF-A0A953C408-F1
#
_entry.id   AF-A0A953C408-F1
#
_cell.length_a   1.000
_cell.length_b   1.000
_cell.length_c   1.000
_cell.angle_alpha   90.00
_cell.angle_beta   90.00
_cell.angle_gamma   90.00
#
_symmetry.space_group_name_H-M   'P 1'
#
loop_
_entity.id
_entity.type
_entity.pdbx_description
1 polymer ?
#
loop_
_entity_poly.entity_id
_entity_poly.type
_entity_poly.pdbx_seq_one_letter_code
_entity_poly.pdbx_strand_id
1 'polypeptide(L)'
;MLARSLVAAALLAATLAAPAAAQSTVTLDASAGVSPLVEGQINGQPVRLEVELRMFDALALSNAAAERLRVRRLPLAALRVGVEGSDAAIRGRVARPRFHIAGQPARAFAGIFPAPVSARADGVIGPGALPQSIITVVLREEPEGARDIVFALADPDIWEAEAQVGGQTLRVFFTLAREASVFNRPAARLFDSDGQIEAHGDLVEAPIALGLNTLMQPVRTELRVQGLPLAPAFARTNAPLLGATEPDAFVVSAETEAPPPSVTLGRAAFSQCAWLRVDRRARTLTLRCAL
;
A
#
# COMPACT_ATOMS: atom_id res chain seq x y z
N MET A 1 19.95 13.24 78.03
CA MET A 1 20.33 12.18 77.07
C MET A 1 19.05 11.43 76.70
N LEU A 2 18.34 11.88 75.66
CA LEU A 2 18.29 11.29 74.31
C LEU A 2 17.61 9.91 74.24
N ALA A 3 16.36 9.86 73.79
CA ALA A 3 15.78 8.78 72.97
C ALA A 3 14.40 9.26 72.45
N ARG A 4 14.38 10.03 71.35
CA ARG A 4 14.13 9.57 69.96
C ARG A 4 12.68 9.13 69.70
N SER A 5 11.87 10.10 69.27
CA SER A 5 10.59 9.91 68.59
C SER A 5 10.78 9.17 67.26
N LEU A 6 10.09 8.05 67.09
CA LEU A 6 9.95 7.35 65.81
C LEU A 6 8.79 7.99 65.03
N VAL A 7 9.13 8.81 64.04
CA VAL A 7 8.19 9.27 63.01
C VAL A 7 8.07 8.18 61.97
N ALA A 8 6.91 7.53 61.90
CA ALA A 8 6.58 6.58 60.83
C ALA A 8 6.25 7.37 59.55
N ALA A 9 7.20 7.42 58.62
CA ALA A 9 6.96 7.92 57.26
C ALA A 9 6.30 6.82 56.42
N ALA A 10 4.98 6.90 56.26
CA ALA A 10 4.26 6.09 55.29
C ALA A 10 4.54 6.65 53.87
N LEU A 11 5.43 5.99 53.12
CA LEU A 11 5.59 6.25 51.70
C LEU A 11 4.34 5.75 50.96
N LEU A 12 3.51 6.69 50.50
CA LEU A 12 2.54 6.45 49.44
C LEU A 12 3.30 6.12 48.15
N ALA A 13 3.40 4.83 47.83
CA ALA A 13 3.74 4.37 46.49
C ALA A 13 2.53 4.65 45.57
N ALA A 14 2.45 5.89 45.06
CA ALA A 14 1.54 6.21 43.97
C ALA A 14 2.05 5.48 42.71
N THR A 15 1.45 4.34 42.41
CA THR A 15 1.60 3.66 41.12
C THR A 15 1.07 4.60 40.04
N LEU A 16 1.97 5.35 39.40
CA LEU A 16 1.73 6.03 38.14
C LEU A 16 1.52 4.95 37.07
N ALA A 17 0.32 4.38 37.00
CA ALA A 17 -0.14 3.68 35.81
C ALA A 17 -0.24 4.76 34.72
N ALA A 18 0.82 4.92 33.93
CA ALA A 18 0.75 5.70 32.71
C ALA A 18 -0.46 5.17 31.91
N PRO A 19 -1.39 6.03 31.46
CA PRO A 19 -2.51 5.56 30.67
C PRO A 19 -1.91 4.87 29.46
N ALA A 20 -2.11 3.56 29.35
CA ALA A 20 -1.80 2.83 28.14
C ALA A 20 -2.56 3.55 27.05
N ALA A 21 -1.85 4.29 26.19
CA ALA A 21 -2.47 5.04 25.11
C ALA A 21 -3.36 4.05 24.35
N ALA A 22 -4.67 4.22 24.45
CA ALA A 22 -5.64 3.28 23.93
C ALA A 22 -5.30 3.01 22.45
N GLN A 23 -5.07 1.75 22.10
CA GLN A 23 -4.85 1.38 20.71
C GLN A 23 -6.12 1.74 19.94
N SER A 24 -5.99 2.65 18.97
CA SER A 24 -7.08 2.99 18.07
C SER A 24 -7.10 1.99 16.91
N THR A 25 -8.28 1.45 16.64
CA THR A 25 -8.52 0.41 15.63
C THR A 25 -9.51 0.91 14.59
N VAL A 26 -9.30 0.55 13.33
CA VAL A 26 -10.32 0.64 12.27
C VAL A 26 -10.44 -0.69 11.53
N THR A 27 -11.67 -1.07 11.23
CA THR A 27 -11.98 -2.22 10.37
C THR A 27 -12.55 -1.70 9.07
N LEU A 28 -11.97 -2.15 7.96
CA LEU A 28 -12.27 -1.73 6.60
C LEU A 28 -12.80 -2.94 5.84
N ASP A 29 -14.02 -2.85 5.31
CA ASP A 29 -14.66 -3.96 4.60
C ASP A 29 -14.29 -3.95 3.11
N ALA A 30 -13.59 -5.00 2.67
CA ALA A 30 -13.23 -5.28 1.29
C ALA A 30 -13.78 -6.64 0.81
N SER A 31 -14.80 -7.18 1.51
CA SER A 31 -15.39 -8.49 1.21
C SER A 31 -16.05 -8.58 -0.16
N ALA A 32 -16.47 -7.43 -0.71
CA ALA A 32 -16.97 -7.31 -2.09
C ALA A 32 -15.89 -7.46 -3.18
N GLY A 33 -14.64 -7.78 -2.82
CA GLY A 33 -13.56 -7.98 -3.79
C GLY A 33 -13.08 -6.69 -4.45
N VAL A 34 -13.28 -5.54 -3.81
CA VAL A 34 -12.77 -4.24 -4.23
C VAL A 34 -12.06 -3.59 -3.05
N SER A 35 -11.20 -2.58 -3.29
CA SER A 35 -10.60 -1.82 -2.21
C SER A 35 -11.66 -1.35 -1.20
N PRO A 36 -11.38 -1.22 0.10
CA PRO A 36 -12.39 -0.75 1.03
C PRO A 36 -12.60 0.75 0.88
N LEU A 37 -13.71 1.22 1.42
CA LEU A 37 -14.04 2.63 1.52
C LEU A 37 -13.96 3.05 2.99
N VAL A 38 -13.57 4.30 3.21
CA VAL A 38 -13.59 4.90 4.53
C VAL A 38 -14.33 6.23 4.47
N GLU A 39 -15.20 6.43 5.45
CA GLU A 39 -15.98 7.65 5.59
C GLU A 39 -15.36 8.57 6.63
N GLY A 40 -15.55 9.87 6.42
CA GLY A 40 -15.07 10.87 7.36
C GLY A 40 -15.44 12.28 6.95
N GLN A 41 -14.61 13.23 7.39
CA GLN A 41 -14.78 14.63 7.08
C GLN A 41 -13.46 15.29 6.72
N ILE A 42 -13.44 16.13 5.68
CA ILE A 42 -12.33 17.05 5.37
C ILE A 42 -12.86 18.48 5.52
N ASN A 43 -12.20 19.30 6.35
CA ASN A 43 -12.64 20.66 6.66
C ASN A 43 -14.13 20.76 7.07
N GLY A 44 -14.63 19.76 7.81
CA GLY A 44 -16.02 19.67 8.27
C GLY A 44 -17.03 19.25 7.19
N GLN A 45 -16.57 18.94 5.98
CA GLN A 45 -17.42 18.43 4.89
C GLN A 45 -17.32 16.91 4.81
N PRO A 46 -18.44 16.18 4.64
CA PRO A 46 -18.41 14.74 4.51
C PRO A 46 -17.61 14.32 3.27
N VAL A 47 -16.82 13.27 3.45
CA VAL A 47 -16.01 12.67 2.39
C VAL A 47 -16.07 11.16 2.49
N ARG A 48 -16.07 10.51 1.34
CA ARG A 48 -15.83 9.07 1.20
C ARG A 48 -14.56 8.86 0.40
N LEU A 49 -13.62 8.10 0.94
CA LEU A 49 -12.30 7.86 0.36
C LEU A 49 -12.11 6.37 0.12
N GLU A 50 -11.54 6.04 -1.03
CA GLU A 50 -11.08 4.69 -1.34
C GLU A 50 -9.71 4.45 -0.73
N VAL A 51 -9.52 3.33 -0.03
CA VAL A 51 -8.23 3.02 0.59
C VAL A 51 -7.36 2.25 -0.41
N GLU A 52 -6.28 2.88 -0.90
CA GLU A 52 -5.31 2.24 -1.79
C GLU A 52 -4.10 1.80 -0.97
N LEU A 53 -3.93 0.48 -0.83
CA LEU A 53 -2.93 -0.11 0.06
C LEU A 53 -1.48 0.21 -0.36
N ARG A 54 -1.25 0.47 -1.65
CA ARG A 54 0.06 0.82 -2.19
C ARG A 54 0.39 2.31 -2.08
N MET A 55 -0.58 3.14 -1.72
CA MET A 55 -0.37 4.58 -1.57
C MET A 55 0.29 4.88 -0.22
N PHE A 56 1.24 5.82 -0.20
CA PHE A 56 1.93 6.27 1.00
C PHE A 56 1.01 7.12 1.92
N ASP A 57 1.55 7.69 3.00
CA ASP A 57 0.85 8.63 3.91
C ASP A 57 0.40 9.93 3.20
N ALA A 58 -0.67 9.81 2.42
CA ALA A 58 -1.28 10.91 1.69
C ALA A 58 -2.72 10.62 1.26
N LEU A 59 -3.35 11.69 0.77
CA LEU A 59 -4.61 11.71 0.06
C LEU A 59 -4.35 12.03 -1.42
N ALA A 60 -5.16 11.48 -2.31
CA ALA A 60 -5.32 11.97 -3.67
C ALA A 60 -6.78 12.41 -3.84
N LEU A 61 -7.00 13.62 -4.33
CA LEU A 61 -8.32 14.18 -4.59
C LEU A 61 -8.40 14.68 -6.03
N SER A 62 -9.57 14.59 -6.65
CA SER A 62 -9.84 15.32 -7.88
C SER A 62 -10.01 16.82 -7.59
N ASN A 63 -9.87 17.68 -8.60
CA ASN A 63 -10.16 19.11 -8.48
C ASN A 63 -11.58 19.36 -7.94
N ALA A 64 -12.58 18.66 -8.49
CA ALA A 64 -13.98 18.80 -8.09
C ALA A 64 -14.20 18.44 -6.61
N ALA A 65 -13.60 17.34 -6.14
CA ALA A 65 -13.66 16.96 -4.73
C ALA A 65 -12.94 17.97 -3.84
N ALA A 66 -11.75 18.42 -4.23
CA ALA A 66 -10.99 19.41 -3.47
C ALA A 66 -11.75 20.74 -3.32
N GLU A 67 -12.46 21.19 -4.36
CA GLU A 67 -13.29 22.40 -4.32
C GLU A 67 -14.50 22.23 -3.39
N ARG A 68 -15.26 21.13 -3.53
CA ARG A 68 -16.40 20.81 -2.66
C ARG A 68 -15.99 20.73 -1.19
N LEU A 69 -14.83 20.11 -0.92
CA LEU A 69 -14.25 19.92 0.42
C LEU A 69 -13.48 21.16 0.93
N ARG A 70 -13.47 22.25 0.14
CA ARG A 70 -12.81 23.53 0.48
C ARG A 70 -11.31 23.36 0.82
N VAL A 71 -10.64 22.44 0.13
CA VAL A 71 -9.23 22.14 0.35
C VAL A 71 -8.35 23.25 -0.24
N ARG A 72 -7.67 23.98 0.63
CA ARG A 72 -6.75 25.04 0.21
C ARG A 72 -5.43 24.47 -0.30
N ARG A 73 -5.12 24.75 -1.56
CA ARG A 73 -3.85 24.41 -2.23
C ARG A 73 -2.71 25.21 -1.59
N LEU A 74 -1.56 24.58 -1.40
CA LEU A 74 -0.33 25.25 -1.00
C LEU A 74 0.18 26.12 -2.17
N PRO A 75 0.45 27.41 -1.95
CA PRO A 75 1.08 28.26 -2.96
C PRO A 75 2.41 27.68 -3.40
N LEU A 76 2.71 27.73 -4.71
CA LEU A 76 3.99 27.32 -5.31
C LEU A 76 4.41 25.84 -5.11
N ALA A 77 3.61 25.03 -4.42
CA ALA A 77 3.82 23.59 -4.31
C ALA A 77 3.05 22.84 -5.40
N ALA A 78 3.79 22.05 -6.16
CA ALA A 78 3.28 21.12 -7.16
C ALA A 78 3.94 19.76 -6.96
N LEU A 79 3.30 18.73 -7.48
CA LEU A 79 3.85 17.38 -7.51
C LEU A 79 3.65 16.79 -8.90
N ARG A 80 4.54 15.88 -9.28
CA ARG A 80 4.44 15.11 -10.53
C ARG A 80 4.45 13.63 -10.15
N VAL A 81 3.42 12.89 -10.56
CA VAL A 81 3.40 11.43 -10.47
C VAL A 81 3.64 10.89 -11.87
N GLY A 82 4.70 10.09 -12.03
CA GLY A 82 5.06 9.48 -13.31
C GLY A 82 4.95 7.96 -13.25
N VAL A 83 4.87 7.36 -14.41
CA VAL A 83 5.10 5.93 -14.58
C VAL A 83 6.57 5.76 -14.91
N GLU A 84 7.29 5.03 -14.07
CA GLU A 84 8.69 4.67 -14.33
C GLU A 84 8.86 4.20 -15.78
N GLY A 85 9.96 4.57 -16.46
CA GLY A 85 10.30 4.18 -17.84
C GLY A 85 9.24 4.52 -18.90
N SER A 86 8.44 5.56 -18.63
CA SER A 86 7.50 6.20 -19.56
C SER A 86 7.56 7.71 -19.35
N ASP A 87 7.30 8.49 -20.40
CA ASP A 87 7.11 9.94 -20.28
C ASP A 87 5.73 10.31 -19.70
N ALA A 88 4.84 9.32 -19.55
CA ALA A 88 3.52 9.48 -18.97
C ALA A 88 3.63 9.95 -17.51
N ALA A 89 3.10 11.15 -17.25
CA ALA A 89 3.02 11.70 -15.93
C ALA A 89 1.81 12.61 -15.78
N ILE A 90 1.27 12.66 -14.56
CA ILE A 90 0.22 13.59 -14.17
C ILE A 90 0.80 14.65 -13.23
N ARG A 91 0.50 15.91 -13.51
CA ARG A 91 0.83 17.03 -12.63
C ARG A 91 -0.32 17.26 -11.66
N GLY A 92 0.02 17.44 -10.39
CA GLY A 92 -0.91 17.74 -9.32
C GLY A 92 -0.47 18.97 -8.53
N ARG A 93 -1.39 19.46 -7.70
CA ARG A 93 -1.13 20.50 -6.70
C ARG A 93 -1.10 19.89 -5.32
N VAL A 94 -0.29 20.45 -4.43
CA VAL A 94 -0.19 19.96 -3.06
C VAL A 94 -1.17 20.75 -2.18
N ALA A 95 -1.82 20.06 -1.25
CA ALA A 95 -2.54 20.64 -0.13
C ALA A 95 -2.21 19.87 1.16
N ARG A 96 -2.65 20.37 2.31
CA ARG A 96 -2.48 19.69 3.61
C ARG A 96 -3.71 19.85 4.50
N PRO A 97 -4.86 19.26 4.09
CA PRO A 97 -6.13 19.41 4.79
C PRO A 97 -6.10 18.78 6.18
N ARG A 98 -6.98 19.28 7.06
CA ARG A 98 -7.34 18.57 8.29
C ARG A 98 -8.52 17.67 7.99
N PHE A 99 -8.48 16.46 8.54
CA PHE A 99 -9.57 15.51 8.36
C PHE A 99 -9.84 14.70 9.62
N HIS A 100 -11.01 14.09 9.66
CA HIS A 100 -11.43 13.16 10.70
C HIS A 100 -11.87 11.86 10.05
N ILE A 101 -11.32 10.74 10.50
CA ILE A 101 -11.68 9.40 10.04
C ILE A 101 -11.98 8.55 11.26
N ALA A 102 -13.16 7.92 11.28
CA ALA A 102 -13.68 7.18 12.44
C ALA A 102 -13.50 7.96 13.76
N GLY A 103 -13.87 9.25 13.76
CA GLY A 103 -13.82 10.13 14.92
C GLY A 103 -12.43 10.64 15.33
N GLN A 104 -11.35 10.21 14.67
CA GLN A 104 -9.99 10.64 15.01
C GLN A 104 -9.48 11.72 14.05
N PRO A 105 -8.93 12.83 14.58
CA PRO A 105 -8.33 13.89 13.76
C PRO A 105 -6.99 13.44 13.18
N ALA A 106 -6.73 13.82 11.94
CA ALA A 106 -5.46 13.61 11.26
C ALA A 106 -5.16 14.73 10.26
N ARG A 107 -3.92 14.72 9.76
CA ARG A 107 -3.42 15.65 8.76
C ARG A 107 -2.34 14.99 7.92
N ALA A 108 -2.62 14.86 6.63
CA ALA A 108 -1.70 14.30 5.65
C ALA A 108 -1.54 15.27 4.47
N PHE A 109 -0.52 15.03 3.64
CA PHE A 109 -0.45 15.70 2.34
C PHE A 109 -1.58 15.22 1.44
N ALA A 110 -2.09 16.12 0.61
CA ALA A 110 -3.07 15.79 -0.41
C ALA A 110 -2.53 16.21 -1.78
N GLY A 111 -2.45 15.26 -2.71
CA GLY A 111 -2.31 15.56 -4.12
C GLY A 111 -3.67 15.87 -4.74
N ILE A 112 -3.78 17.02 -5.39
CA ILE A 112 -4.99 17.44 -6.09
C ILE A 112 -4.72 17.34 -7.59
N PHE A 113 -5.49 16.50 -8.26
CA PHE A 113 -5.26 16.14 -9.66
C PHE A 113 -6.43 16.58 -10.54
N PRO A 114 -6.16 16.88 -11.82
CA PRO A 114 -7.20 17.26 -12.77
C PRO A 114 -8.08 16.09 -13.20
N ALA A 115 -7.60 14.86 -13.09
CA ALA A 115 -8.35 13.65 -13.42
C ALA A 115 -9.10 13.08 -12.20
N PRO A 116 -10.19 12.31 -12.42
CA PRO A 116 -10.78 11.48 -11.38
C PRO A 116 -9.71 10.53 -10.79
N VAL A 117 -9.57 10.56 -9.47
CA VAL A 117 -8.60 9.74 -8.74
C VAL A 117 -9.20 8.43 -8.23
N SER A 118 -10.54 8.37 -8.12
CA SER A 118 -11.33 7.17 -7.84
C SER A 118 -12.60 7.21 -8.71
N ALA A 119 -13.09 6.04 -9.10
CA ALA A 119 -14.35 5.89 -9.83
C ALA A 119 -15.58 5.83 -8.90
N ARG A 120 -15.38 5.67 -7.59
CA ARG A 120 -16.45 5.33 -6.63
C ARG A 120 -16.38 6.09 -5.31
N ALA A 121 -15.47 7.05 -5.22
CA ALA A 121 -15.19 7.85 -4.03
C ALA A 121 -14.74 9.25 -4.44
N ASP A 122 -14.73 10.18 -3.49
CA ASP A 122 -14.26 11.55 -3.70
C ASP A 122 -12.75 11.63 -3.89
N GLY A 123 -12.05 10.59 -3.47
CA GLY A 123 -10.61 10.55 -3.35
C GLY A 123 -10.10 9.17 -3.04
N VAL A 124 -8.77 9.08 -2.98
CA VAL A 124 -8.04 7.92 -2.50
C VAL A 124 -7.25 8.34 -1.26
N ILE A 125 -7.12 7.44 -0.29
CA ILE A 125 -6.29 7.61 0.89
C ILE A 125 -5.34 6.41 1.00
N GLY A 126 -4.06 6.68 1.22
CA GLY A 126 -3.12 5.63 1.58
C GLY A 126 -3.27 5.23 3.04
N PRO A 127 -3.01 3.96 3.40
CA PRO A 127 -3.22 3.49 4.76
C PRO A 127 -2.39 4.24 5.80
N GLY A 128 -1.23 4.81 5.46
CA GLY A 128 -0.43 5.65 6.36
C GLY A 128 -1.16 6.90 6.86
N ALA A 129 -2.05 7.46 6.04
CA ALA A 129 -2.84 8.65 6.38
C ALA A 129 -4.04 8.35 7.31
N LEU A 130 -4.35 7.08 7.55
CA LEU A 130 -5.34 6.73 8.58
C LEU A 130 -4.77 7.05 9.97
N PRO A 131 -5.55 7.65 10.90
CA PRO A 131 -5.05 7.96 12.25
C PRO A 131 -4.90 6.73 13.16
N GLN A 132 -5.47 5.58 12.77
CA GLN A 132 -5.54 4.42 13.64
C GLN A 132 -4.21 3.66 13.74
N SER A 133 -3.88 3.25 14.97
CA SER A 133 -2.67 2.45 15.24
C SER A 133 -2.78 1.00 14.75
N ILE A 134 -4.01 0.49 14.60
CA ILE A 134 -4.32 -0.83 14.07
C ILE A 134 -5.36 -0.68 12.95
N ILE A 135 -5.05 -1.20 11.78
CA ILE A 135 -5.93 -1.14 10.60
C ILE A 135 -6.14 -2.56 10.13
N THR A 136 -7.39 -3.02 10.12
CA THR A 136 -7.76 -4.35 9.63
C THR A 136 -8.60 -4.20 8.37
N VAL A 137 -8.18 -4.80 7.27
CA VAL A 137 -8.93 -4.92 6.01
C VAL A 137 -9.50 -6.32 5.94
N VAL A 138 -10.81 -6.45 6.06
CA VAL A 138 -11.53 -7.73 6.00
C VAL A 138 -11.82 -8.07 4.54
N LEU A 139 -11.44 -9.27 4.13
CA LEU A 139 -11.59 -9.78 2.77
C LEU A 139 -12.68 -10.84 2.64
N ARG A 140 -12.92 -11.61 3.71
CA ARG A 140 -13.92 -12.70 3.78
C ARG A 140 -13.98 -13.27 5.19
N GLU A 141 -14.90 -14.21 5.40
CA GLU A 141 -14.91 -15.08 6.57
C GLU A 141 -13.62 -15.91 6.65
N GLU A 142 -13.19 -16.23 7.88
CA GLU A 142 -11.96 -16.97 8.10
C GLU A 142 -12.04 -18.39 7.50
N PRO A 143 -11.15 -18.75 6.55
CA PRO A 143 -11.13 -20.09 6.00
C PRO A 143 -10.60 -21.09 7.03
N GLU A 144 -11.05 -22.34 6.92
CA GLU A 144 -10.55 -23.43 7.75
C GLU A 144 -9.03 -23.58 7.56
N GLY A 145 -8.31 -23.79 8.68
CA GLY A 145 -6.85 -23.92 8.65
C GLY A 145 -6.08 -22.61 8.42
N ALA A 146 -6.74 -21.44 8.52
CA ALA A 146 -6.07 -20.17 8.39
C ALA A 146 -4.92 -20.00 9.41
N ARG A 147 -3.82 -19.45 8.93
CA ARG A 147 -2.62 -19.14 9.70
C ARG A 147 -2.11 -17.73 9.39
N ASP A 148 -1.26 -17.23 10.26
CA ASP A 148 -0.69 -15.90 10.12
C ASP A 148 0.53 -15.95 9.19
N ILE A 149 0.57 -15.03 8.24
CA ILE A 149 1.73 -14.68 7.42
C ILE A 149 2.13 -13.27 7.83
N VAL A 150 3.31 -13.13 8.40
CA VAL A 150 3.75 -11.86 8.99
C VAL A 150 4.87 -11.25 8.15
N PHE A 151 4.68 -9.99 7.77
CA PHE A 151 5.67 -9.15 7.13
C PHE A 151 6.12 -8.07 8.11
N ALA A 152 7.44 -7.89 8.22
CA ALA A 152 8.02 -6.75 8.91
C ALA A 152 7.94 -5.51 8.02
N LEU A 153 7.56 -4.37 8.60
CA LEU A 153 7.52 -3.08 7.93
C LEU A 153 8.66 -2.22 8.44
N ALA A 154 9.45 -1.66 7.52
CA ALA A 154 10.47 -0.66 7.88
C ALA A 154 9.81 0.64 8.38
N ASP A 155 8.71 1.02 7.74
CA ASP A 155 7.84 2.13 8.09
C ASP A 155 6.39 1.64 8.17
N PRO A 156 5.71 1.68 9.33
CA PRO A 156 4.33 1.21 9.47
C PRO A 156 3.30 2.07 8.70
N ASP A 157 3.67 3.26 8.24
CA ASP A 157 2.82 4.14 7.44
C ASP A 157 2.95 3.87 5.93
N ILE A 158 3.89 3.02 5.53
CA ILE A 158 4.09 2.54 4.16
C ILE A 158 3.92 1.02 4.17
N TRP A 159 2.86 0.51 3.55
CA TRP A 159 2.58 -0.93 3.52
C TRP A 159 3.43 -1.61 2.45
N GLU A 160 4.71 -1.65 2.75
CA GLU A 160 5.78 -2.20 1.94
C GLU A 160 6.65 -3.07 2.83
N ALA A 161 6.92 -4.28 2.36
CA ALA A 161 7.78 -5.23 3.04
C ALA A 161 8.91 -5.68 2.12
N GLU A 162 9.92 -6.34 2.68
CA GLU A 162 10.90 -7.10 1.91
C GLU A 162 10.64 -8.59 2.09
N ALA A 163 10.76 -9.36 1.01
CA ALA A 163 10.62 -10.81 1.07
C ALA A 163 11.43 -11.51 -0.02
N GLN A 164 11.72 -12.79 0.21
CA GLN A 164 12.34 -13.66 -0.79
C GLN A 164 11.30 -14.15 -1.81
N VAL A 165 11.64 -14.04 -3.09
CA VAL A 165 10.83 -14.48 -4.23
C VAL A 165 11.77 -15.05 -5.27
N GLY A 166 11.66 -16.34 -5.60
CA GLY A 166 12.50 -16.93 -6.66
C GLY A 166 14.00 -16.84 -6.41
N GLY A 167 14.43 -16.83 -5.14
CA GLY A 167 15.84 -16.64 -4.74
C GLY A 167 16.31 -15.18 -4.69
N GLN A 168 15.42 -14.22 -4.93
CA GLN A 168 15.72 -12.79 -5.00
C GLN A 168 15.00 -12.03 -3.89
N THR A 169 15.65 -11.02 -3.31
CA THR A 169 15.00 -10.13 -2.33
C THR A 169 14.26 -9.03 -3.08
N LEU A 170 12.93 -8.97 -2.90
CA LEU A 170 12.08 -7.99 -3.54
C LEU A 170 11.40 -7.10 -2.51
N ARG A 171 11.11 -5.86 -2.91
CA ARG A 171 10.10 -5.04 -2.24
C ARG A 171 8.71 -5.55 -2.62
N VAL A 172 7.86 -5.75 -1.63
CA VAL A 172 6.51 -6.30 -1.76
C VAL A 172 5.51 -5.23 -1.39
N PHE A 173 4.65 -4.90 -2.34
CA PHE A 173 3.51 -4.01 -2.16
C PHE A 173 2.20 -4.79 -2.22
N PHE A 174 1.13 -4.21 -1.73
CA PHE A 174 -0.19 -4.83 -1.67
C PHE A 174 -1.20 -3.93 -2.39
N THR A 175 -2.15 -4.50 -3.13
CA THR A 175 -3.28 -3.74 -3.68
C THR A 175 -4.52 -4.62 -3.85
N LEU A 176 -5.69 -4.02 -3.71
CA LEU A 176 -6.98 -4.64 -4.00
C LEU A 176 -7.64 -4.06 -5.26
N ALA A 177 -7.03 -3.03 -5.87
CA ALA A 177 -7.54 -2.35 -7.05
C ALA A 177 -7.42 -3.19 -8.33
N ARG A 178 -6.53 -4.19 -8.35
CA ARG A 178 -6.32 -5.11 -9.47
C ARG A 178 -6.25 -6.55 -9.00
N GLU A 179 -6.69 -7.43 -9.88
CA GLU A 179 -6.69 -8.87 -9.63
C GLU A 179 -5.27 -9.46 -9.69
N ALA A 180 -4.57 -9.22 -10.79
CA ALA A 180 -3.26 -9.80 -11.04
C ALA A 180 -2.13 -9.06 -10.31
N SER A 181 -1.13 -9.82 -9.87
CA SER A 181 0.12 -9.27 -9.35
C SER A 181 0.94 -8.61 -10.46
N VAL A 182 1.81 -7.68 -10.11
CA VAL A 182 2.60 -6.92 -11.08
C VAL A 182 4.06 -6.88 -10.65
N PHE A 183 4.95 -7.43 -11.47
CA PHE A 183 6.39 -7.20 -11.36
C PHE A 183 6.74 -5.85 -11.99
N ASN A 184 7.54 -5.04 -11.29
CA ASN A 184 8.14 -3.86 -11.92
C ASN A 184 9.18 -4.28 -12.98
N ARG A 185 9.68 -3.33 -13.78
CA ARG A 185 10.60 -3.70 -14.88
C ARG A 185 11.88 -4.39 -14.42
N PRO A 186 12.55 -3.95 -13.33
CA PRO A 186 13.72 -4.64 -12.81
C PRO A 186 13.42 -6.09 -12.38
N ALA A 187 12.32 -6.34 -11.65
CA ALA A 187 11.93 -7.70 -11.28
C ALA A 187 11.52 -8.55 -12.50
N ALA A 188 10.81 -7.96 -13.46
CA ALA A 188 10.44 -8.63 -14.69
C ALA A 188 11.68 -9.09 -15.47
N ARG A 189 12.66 -8.20 -15.68
CA ARG A 189 13.92 -8.57 -16.37
C ARG A 189 14.67 -9.69 -15.65
N LEU A 190 14.78 -9.58 -14.33
CA LEU A 190 15.47 -10.56 -13.50
C LEU A 190 14.84 -11.95 -13.61
N PHE A 191 13.52 -12.04 -13.50
CA PHE A 191 12.86 -13.35 -13.56
C PHE A 191 12.66 -13.86 -14.98
N ASP A 192 12.61 -12.99 -15.99
CA ASP A 192 12.57 -13.37 -17.40
C ASP A 192 13.92 -14.00 -17.82
N SER A 193 15.03 -13.38 -17.42
CA SER A 193 16.38 -13.92 -17.69
C SER A 193 16.64 -15.25 -16.99
N ASP A 194 16.05 -15.44 -15.81
CA ASP A 194 16.18 -16.68 -15.03
C ASP A 194 15.16 -17.75 -15.45
N GLY A 195 14.27 -17.46 -16.42
CA GLY A 195 13.21 -18.37 -16.87
C GLY A 195 12.12 -18.66 -15.82
N GLN A 196 11.99 -17.81 -14.80
CA GLN A 196 11.02 -17.96 -13.71
C GLN A 196 9.67 -17.29 -14.00
N ILE A 197 9.62 -16.41 -15.01
CA ILE A 197 8.40 -15.94 -15.65
C ILE A 197 8.49 -16.21 -17.15
N GLU A 198 7.36 -16.53 -17.76
CA GLU A 198 7.25 -16.78 -19.20
C GLU A 198 6.13 -15.88 -19.77
N ALA A 199 6.40 -15.19 -20.88
CA ALA A 199 5.36 -14.43 -21.58
C ALA A 199 4.15 -15.30 -21.93
N HIS A 200 2.95 -14.77 -21.66
CA HIS A 200 1.69 -15.44 -21.93
C HIS A 200 0.66 -14.45 -22.46
N GLY A 201 0.39 -14.48 -23.77
CA GLY A 201 -0.51 -13.55 -24.44
C GLY A 201 0.23 -12.35 -25.04
N ASP A 202 -0.50 -11.29 -25.38
CA ASP A 202 0.06 -10.10 -26.02
C ASP A 202 0.45 -9.02 -24.99
N LEU A 203 1.36 -8.13 -25.40
CA LEU A 203 1.67 -6.92 -24.67
C LEU A 203 0.43 -6.00 -24.65
N VAL A 204 0.03 -5.56 -23.47
CA VAL A 204 -1.15 -4.71 -23.27
C VAL A 204 -0.80 -3.42 -22.54
N GLU A 205 -1.49 -2.34 -22.90
CA GLU A 205 -1.48 -1.13 -22.10
C GLU A 205 -2.51 -1.26 -20.96
N ALA A 206 -2.03 -1.18 -19.71
CA ALA A 206 -2.85 -1.40 -18.52
C ALA A 206 -2.72 -0.27 -17.49
N PRO A 207 -3.79 0.07 -16.75
CA PRO A 207 -3.74 1.09 -15.70
C PRO A 207 -2.83 0.70 -14.53
N ILE A 208 -2.06 1.68 -14.02
CA ILE A 208 -1.31 1.57 -12.75
C ILE A 208 -1.94 2.39 -11.63
N ALA A 209 -2.10 3.70 -11.82
CA ALA A 209 -2.59 4.61 -10.80
C ALA A 209 -2.94 5.98 -11.41
N LEU A 210 -3.92 6.68 -10.83
CA LEU A 210 -4.26 8.07 -11.19
C LEU A 210 -4.53 8.28 -12.70
N GLY A 211 -5.11 7.28 -13.36
CA GLY A 211 -5.37 7.29 -14.81
C GLY A 211 -4.12 7.12 -15.68
N LEU A 212 -2.95 6.86 -15.10
CA LEU A 212 -1.74 6.55 -15.83
C LEU A 212 -1.71 5.06 -16.21
N ASN A 213 -1.32 4.81 -17.45
CA ASN A 213 -1.15 3.48 -18.00
C ASN A 213 0.32 3.14 -18.23
N THR A 214 0.60 1.85 -18.38
CA THR A 214 1.92 1.35 -18.78
C THR A 214 1.76 0.08 -19.60
N LEU A 215 2.78 -0.24 -20.40
CA LEU A 215 2.86 -1.52 -21.09
C LEU A 215 3.18 -2.64 -20.10
N MET A 216 2.42 -3.73 -20.20
CA MET A 216 2.54 -4.92 -19.39
C MET A 216 2.32 -6.16 -20.24
N GLN A 217 3.09 -7.20 -19.98
CA GLN A 217 2.98 -8.51 -20.60
C GLN A 217 2.38 -9.46 -19.56
N PRO A 218 1.24 -10.14 -19.81
CA PRO A 218 0.81 -11.20 -18.92
C PRO A 218 1.85 -12.32 -18.93
N VAL A 219 2.09 -12.94 -17.77
CA VAL A 219 3.12 -13.97 -17.61
C VAL A 219 2.59 -15.18 -16.85
N ARG A 220 3.09 -16.36 -17.21
CA ARG A 220 3.00 -17.57 -16.38
C ARG A 220 4.14 -17.59 -15.39
N THR A 221 3.85 -18.02 -14.17
CA THR A 221 4.86 -18.15 -13.11
C THR A 221 4.33 -19.01 -11.97
N GLU A 222 5.24 -19.77 -11.35
CA GLU A 222 4.98 -20.52 -10.11
C GLU A 222 5.54 -19.79 -8.87
N LEU A 223 6.01 -18.55 -9.06
CA LEU A 223 6.61 -17.76 -7.98
C LEU A 223 5.62 -17.47 -6.87
N ARG A 224 6.15 -17.45 -5.65
CA ARG A 224 5.40 -17.23 -4.42
C ARG A 224 6.10 -16.22 -3.52
N VAL A 225 5.32 -15.50 -2.72
CA VAL A 225 5.80 -14.64 -1.64
C VAL A 225 5.26 -15.19 -0.33
N GLN A 226 6.13 -15.72 0.53
CA GLN A 226 5.72 -16.32 1.81
C GLN A 226 4.59 -17.37 1.66
N GLY A 227 4.60 -18.12 0.55
CA GLY A 227 3.59 -19.12 0.19
C GLY A 227 2.42 -18.61 -0.66
N LEU A 228 2.18 -17.29 -0.71
CA LEU A 228 1.13 -16.70 -1.54
C LEU A 228 1.49 -16.79 -3.03
N PRO A 229 0.59 -17.29 -3.89
CA PRO A 229 0.85 -17.36 -5.33
C PRO A 229 0.89 -15.95 -5.93
N LEU A 230 1.84 -15.73 -6.84
CA LEU A 230 1.89 -14.49 -7.62
C LEU A 230 0.98 -14.49 -8.84
N ALA A 231 0.63 -15.68 -9.35
CA ALA A 231 -0.29 -15.83 -10.48
C ALA A 231 -1.76 -15.50 -10.08
N PRO A 232 -2.56 -14.94 -11.00
CA PRO A 232 -2.18 -14.40 -12.30
C PRO A 232 -1.26 -13.17 -12.16
N ALA A 233 -0.31 -13.02 -13.08
CA ALA A 233 0.71 -11.98 -12.99
C ALA A 233 0.93 -11.24 -14.32
N PHE A 234 1.38 -9.99 -14.20
CA PHE A 234 1.90 -9.18 -15.27
C PHE A 234 3.35 -8.79 -14.99
N ALA A 235 4.14 -8.73 -16.04
CA ALA A 235 5.45 -8.12 -16.06
C ALA A 235 5.36 -6.74 -16.71
N ARG A 236 5.77 -5.68 -16.01
CA ARG A 236 5.95 -4.38 -16.68
C ARG A 236 7.15 -4.48 -17.63
N THR A 237 6.94 -4.05 -18.88
CA THR A 237 7.98 -4.04 -19.91
C THR A 237 7.59 -3.06 -21.02
N ASN A 238 8.55 -2.58 -21.81
CA ASN A 238 8.29 -1.71 -22.97
C ASN A 238 8.33 -2.48 -24.29
N ALA A 239 8.72 -3.75 -24.26
CA ALA A 239 8.81 -4.66 -25.40
C ALA A 239 8.39 -6.07 -24.94
N PRO A 240 7.99 -6.97 -25.86
CA PRO A 240 7.72 -8.37 -25.51
C PRO A 240 8.87 -8.98 -24.70
N LEU A 241 8.53 -9.78 -23.70
CA LEU A 241 9.53 -10.57 -22.99
C LEU A 241 10.06 -11.66 -23.93
N LEU A 242 11.37 -11.86 -23.90
CA LEU A 242 12.07 -12.75 -24.82
C LEU A 242 12.43 -14.09 -24.15
N GLY A 243 12.24 -14.20 -22.83
CA GLY A 243 12.64 -15.36 -22.05
C GLY A 243 14.16 -15.51 -21.94
N ALA A 244 14.61 -16.56 -21.27
CA ALA A 244 16.00 -17.01 -21.24
C ALA A 244 16.51 -17.54 -22.62
N THR A 245 15.75 -17.36 -23.69
CA THR A 245 15.92 -18.04 -24.99
C THR A 245 16.67 -17.25 -26.06
N GLU A 246 17.12 -16.02 -25.77
CA GLU A 246 17.97 -15.25 -26.70
C GLU A 246 19.26 -14.79 -26.01
N PRO A 247 20.36 -15.59 -26.09
CA PRO A 247 21.67 -15.23 -25.53
C PRO A 247 22.24 -13.91 -26.09
N ASP A 248 21.74 -13.46 -27.24
CA ASP A 248 22.25 -12.34 -28.04
C ASP A 248 21.33 -11.10 -28.02
N ALA A 249 20.30 -11.07 -27.15
CA ALA A 249 19.38 -9.93 -27.08
C ALA A 249 20.04 -8.70 -26.43
N PHE A 250 20.23 -7.63 -27.21
CA PHE A 250 20.71 -6.34 -26.72
C PHE A 250 19.60 -5.57 -26.02
N VAL A 251 19.53 -5.65 -24.70
CA VAL A 251 18.63 -4.80 -23.89
C VAL A 251 19.30 -3.44 -23.68
N VAL A 252 18.90 -2.43 -24.46
CA VAL A 252 19.33 -1.04 -24.23
C VAL A 252 18.58 -0.49 -23.02
N SER A 253 19.27 -0.41 -21.87
CA SER A 253 18.79 0.34 -20.71
C SER A 253 19.41 1.73 -20.69
N ALA A 254 18.58 2.77 -20.72
CA ALA A 254 19.05 4.11 -20.37
C ALA A 254 19.49 4.13 -18.90
N GLU A 255 20.68 4.67 -18.62
CA GLU A 255 21.19 4.89 -17.27
C GLU A 255 20.31 5.91 -16.54
N THR A 256 19.36 5.38 -15.78
CA THR A 256 18.74 6.07 -14.65
C THR A 256 18.86 5.11 -13.47
N GLU A 257 18.94 5.64 -12.25
CA GLU A 257 18.90 4.83 -11.04
C GLU A 257 17.54 4.10 -11.01
N ALA A 258 17.54 2.87 -11.53
CA ALA A 258 16.33 2.08 -11.63
C ALA A 258 15.85 1.75 -10.21
N PRO A 259 14.54 1.85 -9.91
CA PRO A 259 14.05 1.47 -8.60
C PRO A 259 14.38 0.01 -8.32
N PRO A 260 14.52 -0.39 -7.04
CA PRO A 260 14.80 -1.78 -6.70
C PRO A 260 13.72 -2.74 -7.25
N PRO A 261 14.07 -4.01 -7.53
CA PRO A 261 13.11 -5.04 -7.91
C PRO A 261 11.94 -5.11 -6.94
N SER A 262 10.74 -5.10 -7.47
CA SER A 262 9.52 -5.14 -6.66
C SER A 262 8.39 -5.89 -7.33
N VAL A 263 7.50 -6.41 -6.48
CA VAL A 263 6.24 -7.02 -6.87
C VAL A 263 5.10 -6.36 -6.09
N THR A 264 4.03 -6.02 -6.81
CA THR A 264 2.75 -5.65 -6.18
C THR A 264 1.84 -6.86 -6.20
N LEU A 265 1.47 -7.38 -5.03
CA LEU A 265 0.51 -8.47 -4.86
C LEU A 265 -0.90 -7.96 -5.21
N GLY A 266 -1.51 -8.58 -6.21
CA GLY A 266 -2.89 -8.32 -6.61
C GLY A 266 -3.89 -9.08 -5.74
N ARG A 267 -5.17 -8.73 -5.89
CA ARG A 267 -6.27 -9.33 -5.12
C ARG A 267 -6.32 -10.85 -5.18
N ALA A 268 -5.94 -11.46 -6.31
CA ALA A 268 -5.94 -12.92 -6.46
C ALA A 268 -4.97 -13.62 -5.49
N ALA A 269 -3.85 -12.99 -5.14
CA ALA A 269 -2.90 -13.51 -4.15
C ALA A 269 -3.53 -13.65 -2.74
N PHE A 270 -4.58 -12.87 -2.45
CA PHE A 270 -5.30 -12.89 -1.17
C PHE A 270 -6.60 -13.71 -1.21
N SER A 271 -6.82 -14.52 -2.25
CA SER A 271 -8.05 -15.29 -2.43
C SER A 271 -8.38 -16.26 -1.29
N GLN A 272 -7.37 -16.68 -0.52
CA GLN A 272 -7.51 -17.55 0.65
C GLN A 272 -7.24 -16.81 1.97
N CYS A 273 -7.24 -15.48 1.96
CA CYS A 273 -6.99 -14.67 3.15
C CYS A 273 -8.31 -14.11 3.69
N ALA A 274 -8.51 -14.21 5.00
CA ALA A 274 -9.62 -13.63 5.73
C ALA A 274 -9.48 -12.11 5.88
N TRP A 275 -8.26 -11.66 6.22
CA TRP A 275 -7.98 -10.25 6.45
C TRP A 275 -6.48 -9.93 6.28
N LEU A 276 -6.20 -8.64 6.07
CA LEU A 276 -4.89 -8.02 6.27
C LEU A 276 -4.98 -7.10 7.49
N ARG A 277 -3.98 -7.13 8.36
CA ARG A 277 -3.92 -6.26 9.54
C ARG A 277 -2.56 -5.63 9.67
N VAL A 278 -2.53 -4.32 9.79
CA VAL A 278 -1.32 -3.60 10.20
C VAL A 278 -1.43 -3.21 11.66
N ASP A 279 -0.37 -3.50 12.41
CA ASP A 279 -0.12 -2.95 13.73
C ASP A 279 1.09 -2.02 13.63
N ARG A 280 0.85 -0.72 13.79
CA ARG A 280 1.90 0.29 13.61
C ARG A 280 2.92 0.29 14.74
N ARG A 281 2.53 -0.15 15.94
CA ARG A 281 3.44 -0.23 17.10
C ARG A 281 4.38 -1.42 16.95
N ALA A 282 3.84 -2.56 16.53
CA ALA A 282 4.64 -3.74 16.23
C ALA A 282 5.41 -3.63 14.91
N ARG A 283 5.03 -2.68 14.04
CA ARG A 283 5.57 -2.50 12.68
C ARG A 283 5.43 -3.78 11.84
N THR A 284 4.25 -4.37 11.89
CA THR A 284 3.95 -5.63 11.20
C THR A 284 2.69 -5.50 10.36
N LEU A 285 2.73 -6.10 9.17
CA LEU A 285 1.57 -6.44 8.37
C LEU A 285 1.34 -7.95 8.47
N THR A 286 0.19 -8.35 8.99
CA THR A 286 -0.20 -9.76 9.13
C THR A 286 -1.32 -10.06 8.16
N LEU A 287 -1.21 -11.17 7.45
CA LEU A 287 -2.30 -11.76 6.67
C LEU A 287 -2.76 -13.02 7.39
N ARG A 288 -4.07 -13.22 7.48
CA ARG A 288 -4.66 -14.46 8.00
C ARG A 288 -5.15 -15.28 6.83
N CYS A 289 -4.41 -16.32 6.42
CA CYS A 289 -4.70 -17.06 5.18
C CYS A 289 -4.63 -18.58 5.36
N ALA A 290 -5.47 -19.30 4.63
CA ALA A 290 -5.24 -20.71 4.32
C ALA A 290 -4.29 -20.79 3.11
N LEU A 291 -3.27 -21.64 3.15
CA LEU A 291 -2.29 -21.81 2.06
C LEU A 291 -2.25 -23.25 1.58
#